data_AF-A0A350W2T7-F1
#
_entry.id   AF-A0A350W2T7-F1
#
_cell.length_a   1.000
_cell.length_b   1.000
_cell.length_c   1.000
_cell.angle_alpha   90.00
_cell.angle_beta   90.00
_cell.angle_gamma   90.00
#
_symmetry.space_group_name_H-M   'P 1'
#
loop_
_entity.id
_entity.type
_entity.pdbx_description
1 polymer ?
#
loop_
_entity_poly.entity_id
_entity_poly.type
_entity_poly.pdbx_seq_one_letter_code
_entity_poly.pdbx_strand_id
1 'polypeptide(L)'
;MINQVEYYRDKAVRNRISEFIKGAEYIVGYGEAETWQGNTKAYYSAPISHLWAMMDRGLDIFRSLLGHDGTLITLDIEYYNPKYPGEIYLNANNIYKYKIEPIRQIVKSVYRDLGIRYLEVITGQGYHYHSIWPFKNEHWQLEKIGQLEWTLEQQYINRQSQHGHPPTPLYKGLGYSGAFRLLQFVALEIMMRAFDLREKNKKIIPVQFCDIAMSPPEGVSLDLTIYSDPIYMRDIRVPFSTHQKHKVKRHEIGEHVSDQIPVQITLPTGDISIEDILKMRRHFRWASDYAKDPKSSCVIPDGSAGWLNVLSKYKASKLYDFHRKFDAVRHEKEEDWFKTYYALNLNELPPCAAHSITNPEPHLKRPTNIRKIVAILRKKGWDYKHIAGFFYSHFKGLNEFSPNKYNAETRANFFVQLYGAPIYLGIDKLPDMNCVSHRDAGYCIKPWCGYNLEWWR
;
A
#
# COMPACT_ATOMS: atom_id res chain seq x y z
N MET A 1 11.94 33.46 -1.49
CA MET A 1 11.20 32.20 -1.29
C MET A 1 12.16 31.25 -0.61
N ILE A 2 11.83 30.67 0.56
CA ILE A 2 12.75 29.73 1.21
C ILE A 2 12.77 28.40 0.45
N ASN A 3 13.92 27.73 0.40
CA ASN A 3 14.05 26.41 -0.21
C ASN A 3 13.81 25.27 0.79
N GLN A 4 13.87 24.01 0.32
CA GLN A 4 13.64 22.81 1.13
C GLN A 4 14.59 22.67 2.33
N VAL A 5 15.86 23.05 2.18
CA VAL A 5 16.87 22.97 3.26
C VAL A 5 16.58 24.03 4.32
N GLU A 6 16.27 25.26 3.89
CA GLU A 6 15.89 26.35 4.79
C GLU A 6 14.58 26.06 5.53
N TYR A 7 13.62 25.42 4.87
CA TYR A 7 12.39 24.94 5.47
C TYR A 7 12.66 23.97 6.63
N TYR A 8 13.50 22.97 6.42
CA TYR A 8 13.85 22.02 7.48
C TYR A 8 14.70 22.61 8.60
N ARG A 9 15.24 23.83 8.47
CA ARG A 9 15.93 24.51 9.59
C ARG A 9 14.95 25.08 10.62
N ASP A 10 13.66 25.22 10.31
CA ASP A 10 12.67 25.66 11.29
C ASP A 10 12.48 24.61 12.38
N LYS A 11 12.68 25.04 13.64
CA LYS A 11 12.57 24.17 14.82
C LYS A 11 11.19 23.52 14.95
N ALA A 12 10.12 24.20 14.58
CA ALA A 12 8.77 23.65 14.65
C ALA A 12 8.59 22.48 13.66
N VAL A 13 9.07 22.64 12.43
CA VAL A 13 9.05 21.57 11.41
C VAL A 13 9.83 20.35 11.92
N ARG A 14 11.05 20.57 12.44
CA ARG A 14 11.90 19.52 13.02
C ARG A 14 11.21 18.76 14.15
N ASN A 15 10.55 19.49 15.04
CA ASN A 15 9.80 18.90 16.15
C ASN A 15 8.64 18.03 15.67
N ARG A 16 7.86 18.49 14.69
CA ARG A 16 6.75 17.70 14.13
C ARG A 16 7.21 16.41 13.46
N ILE A 17 8.31 16.46 12.71
CA ILE A 17 8.91 15.25 12.13
C ILE A 17 9.37 14.30 13.25
N SER A 18 10.02 14.83 14.29
CA SER A 18 10.47 14.06 15.46
C SER A 18 9.32 13.39 16.23
N GLU A 19 8.17 14.06 16.35
CA GLU A 19 6.97 13.47 16.98
C GLU A 19 6.51 12.20 16.27
N PHE A 20 6.52 12.20 14.94
CA PHE A 20 6.00 11.09 14.14
C PHE A 20 6.97 9.92 14.01
N ILE A 21 8.28 10.19 13.95
CA ILE A 21 9.31 9.13 13.86
C ILE A 21 9.60 8.46 15.21
N LYS A 22 9.03 8.98 16.31
CA LYS A 22 9.23 8.43 17.64
C LYS A 22 8.95 6.92 17.64
N GLY A 23 9.88 6.16 18.20
CA GLY A 23 9.79 4.71 18.29
C GLY A 23 10.03 3.96 16.97
N ALA A 24 10.40 4.62 15.87
CA ALA A 24 10.84 3.93 14.65
C ALA A 24 12.18 3.20 14.87
N GLU A 25 12.41 2.12 14.14
CA GLU A 25 13.70 1.42 14.14
C GLU A 25 14.73 2.14 13.25
N TYR A 26 14.30 2.64 12.10
CA TYR A 26 15.14 3.39 11.17
C TYR A 26 14.32 4.46 10.42
N ILE A 27 15.04 5.32 9.70
CA ILE A 27 14.48 6.32 8.80
C ILE A 27 15.05 6.15 7.39
N VAL A 28 14.33 6.66 6.39
CA VAL A 28 14.78 6.67 4.99
C VAL A 28 14.74 8.10 4.47
N GLY A 29 15.80 8.52 3.79
CA GLY A 29 15.84 9.75 3.03
C GLY A 29 15.74 9.43 1.54
N TYR A 30 14.82 10.07 0.84
CA TYR A 30 14.57 9.91 -0.60
C TYR A 30 14.58 11.26 -1.30
N GLY A 31 15.16 11.36 -2.50
CA GLY A 31 15.12 12.61 -3.25
C GLY A 31 16.19 12.74 -4.32
N GLU A 32 16.08 13.78 -5.16
CA GLU A 32 17.04 14.03 -6.25
C GLU A 32 18.47 14.30 -5.73
N ALA A 33 18.60 14.80 -4.50
CA ALA A 33 19.91 15.00 -3.90
C ALA A 33 20.70 13.69 -3.71
N GLU A 34 20.05 12.52 -3.73
CA GLU A 34 20.73 11.21 -3.79
C GLU A 34 21.19 10.87 -5.20
N THR A 35 20.35 11.12 -6.20
CA THR A 35 20.70 10.81 -7.60
C THR A 35 21.84 11.69 -8.09
N TRP A 36 21.90 12.95 -7.66
CA TRP A 36 23.01 13.87 -7.94
C TRP A 36 24.34 13.39 -7.34
N GLN A 37 24.31 12.55 -6.30
CA GLN A 37 25.49 11.94 -5.69
C GLN A 37 25.83 10.55 -6.28
N GLY A 38 25.17 10.16 -7.37
CA GLY A 38 25.39 8.89 -8.04
C GLY A 38 24.62 7.70 -7.45
N ASN A 39 23.77 7.92 -6.43
CA ASN A 39 22.92 6.87 -5.89
C ASN A 39 21.69 6.66 -6.81
N THR A 40 21.78 5.67 -7.69
CA THR A 40 20.72 5.35 -8.67
C THR A 40 19.40 4.89 -8.05
N LYS A 41 19.40 4.50 -6.76
CA LYS A 41 18.17 4.16 -6.04
C LYS A 41 17.40 5.39 -5.55
N ALA A 42 18.04 6.55 -5.52
CA ALA A 42 17.49 7.82 -5.03
C ALA A 42 17.05 7.80 -3.55
N TYR A 43 17.40 6.75 -2.79
CA TYR A 43 17.17 6.69 -1.35
C TYR A 43 18.34 6.04 -0.61
N TYR A 44 18.43 6.32 0.68
CA TYR A 44 19.17 5.49 1.63
C TYR A 44 18.40 5.40 2.96
N SER A 45 18.58 4.28 3.63
CA SER A 45 18.08 4.05 4.98
C SER A 45 19.21 4.31 5.99
N ALA A 46 18.88 4.80 7.18
CA ALA A 46 19.85 5.08 8.24
C ALA A 46 19.21 5.01 9.64
N PRO A 47 20.01 4.92 10.72
CA PRO A 47 19.54 5.15 12.08
C PRO A 47 18.95 6.56 12.26
N ILE A 48 18.09 6.74 13.27
CA ILE A 48 17.42 8.03 13.56
C ILE A 48 18.40 9.19 13.77
N SER A 49 19.62 8.92 14.24
CA SER A 49 20.66 9.95 14.42
C SER A 49 21.03 10.69 13.12
N HIS A 50 20.76 10.11 11.95
CA HIS A 50 21.00 10.74 10.65
C HIS A 50 19.90 11.70 10.20
N LEU A 51 18.83 11.89 10.99
CA LEU A 51 17.69 12.71 10.61
C LEU A 51 18.11 14.12 10.16
N TRP A 52 18.99 14.76 10.93
CA TRP A 52 19.47 16.11 10.60
C TRP A 52 20.26 16.13 9.29
N ALA A 53 21.12 15.14 9.06
CA ALA A 53 21.87 15.05 7.80
C ALA A 53 20.94 14.85 6.59
N MET A 54 19.87 14.07 6.72
CA MET A 54 18.86 13.93 5.67
C MET A 54 18.11 15.26 5.41
N MET A 55 17.74 15.96 6.47
CA MET A 55 17.08 17.27 6.39
C MET A 55 17.97 18.36 5.79
N ASP A 56 19.25 18.40 6.15
CA ASP A 56 20.21 19.37 5.61
C ASP A 56 20.49 19.16 4.12
N ARG A 57 20.19 17.95 3.61
CA ARG A 57 20.19 17.63 2.18
C ARG A 57 18.83 17.83 1.50
N GLY A 58 17.82 18.22 2.26
CA GLY A 58 16.48 18.49 1.74
C GLY A 58 15.74 17.24 1.28
N LEU A 59 15.99 16.07 1.89
CA LEU A 59 15.37 14.81 1.47
C LEU A 59 13.92 14.66 1.96
N ASP A 60 13.14 13.86 1.24
CA ASP A 60 11.86 13.28 1.67
C ASP A 60 12.13 12.19 2.72
N ILE A 61 11.67 12.43 3.95
CA ILE A 61 11.85 11.60 5.12
C ILE A 61 10.69 10.62 5.28
N PHE A 62 11.06 9.34 5.43
CA PHE A 62 10.17 8.25 5.78
C PHE A 62 10.61 7.65 7.11
N ARG A 63 9.66 7.06 7.83
CA ARG A 63 9.93 6.25 9.02
C ARG A 63 9.66 4.78 8.73
N SER A 64 10.39 3.89 9.37
CA SER A 64 10.08 2.47 9.34
C SER A 64 8.70 2.18 9.97
N LEU A 65 7.97 1.21 9.41
CA LEU A 65 6.78 0.63 10.03
C LEU A 65 7.14 -0.24 11.23
N LEU A 66 8.31 -0.87 11.18
CA LEU A 66 8.90 -1.54 12.34
C LEU A 66 9.27 -0.51 13.39
N GLY A 67 8.73 -0.68 14.59
CA GLY A 67 8.99 0.22 15.71
C GLY A 67 9.06 -0.50 17.06
N HIS A 68 9.33 0.27 18.11
CA HIS A 68 9.55 -0.19 19.48
C HIS A 68 8.34 0.02 20.39
N ASP A 69 7.40 0.89 20.00
CA ASP A 69 6.27 1.29 20.86
C ASP A 69 4.99 0.49 20.58
N GLY A 70 4.85 -0.07 19.38
CA GLY A 70 3.65 -0.80 18.95
C GLY A 70 3.65 -1.10 17.46
N THR A 71 2.55 -1.70 16.98
CA THR A 71 2.32 -1.90 15.55
C THR A 71 1.68 -0.65 14.96
N LEU A 72 2.36 -0.03 13.98
CA LEU A 72 1.82 1.08 13.21
C LEU A 72 0.84 0.52 12.17
N ILE A 73 -0.42 0.92 12.29
CA ILE A 73 -1.50 0.56 11.38
C ILE A 73 -1.78 1.78 10.51
N THR A 74 -1.39 1.68 9.24
CA THR A 74 -1.56 2.74 8.24
C THR A 74 -2.45 2.25 7.10
N LEU A 75 -3.47 3.05 6.78
CA LEU A 75 -4.17 2.99 5.49
C LEU A 75 -3.62 4.08 4.57
N ASP A 76 -3.21 3.71 3.37
CA ASP A 76 -2.86 4.63 2.30
C ASP A 76 -3.98 4.64 1.25
N ILE A 77 -4.41 5.83 0.87
CA ILE A 77 -5.31 6.01 -0.27
C ILE A 77 -4.64 6.93 -1.29
N GLU A 78 -4.55 6.47 -2.54
CA GLU A 78 -3.92 7.22 -3.62
C GLU A 78 -4.86 7.31 -4.82
N TYR A 79 -4.99 8.50 -5.40
CA TYR A 79 -5.51 8.60 -6.76
C TYR A 79 -4.46 8.10 -7.74
N TYR A 80 -4.90 7.26 -8.67
CA TYR A 80 -4.05 6.77 -9.74
C TYR A 80 -4.80 6.83 -11.07
N ASN A 81 -4.03 7.13 -12.12
CA ASN A 81 -4.47 7.08 -13.50
C ASN A 81 -3.34 6.47 -14.33
N PRO A 82 -3.37 5.17 -14.67
CA PRO A 82 -2.26 4.52 -15.38
C PRO A 82 -1.97 5.12 -16.74
N LYS A 83 -2.96 5.79 -17.36
CA LYS A 83 -2.79 6.47 -18.65
C LYS A 83 -2.17 7.86 -18.51
N TYR A 84 -2.46 8.55 -17.41
CA TYR A 84 -1.99 9.90 -17.12
C TYR A 84 -1.49 10.02 -15.66
N PRO A 85 -0.36 9.38 -15.30
CA PRO A 85 0.11 9.31 -13.91
C PRO A 85 0.42 10.68 -13.30
N GLY A 86 0.77 11.67 -14.13
CA GLY A 86 1.01 13.07 -13.74
C GLY A 86 -0.22 13.90 -13.38
N GLU A 87 -1.43 13.44 -13.71
CA GLU A 87 -2.67 14.23 -13.63
C GLU A 87 -2.92 14.80 -12.23
N ILE A 88 -2.64 14.00 -11.20
CA ILE A 88 -2.79 14.36 -9.77
C ILE A 88 -1.96 15.57 -9.35
N TYR A 89 -0.82 15.80 -10.01
CA TYR A 89 0.06 16.93 -9.70
C TYR A 89 -0.35 18.18 -10.47
N LEU A 90 -0.71 18.02 -11.74
CA LEU A 90 -1.10 19.10 -12.65
C LEU A 90 -2.48 19.68 -12.30
N ASN A 91 -3.42 18.81 -11.93
CA ASN A 91 -4.82 19.15 -11.68
C ASN A 91 -5.25 18.86 -10.22
N ALA A 92 -4.33 19.07 -9.28
CA ALA A 92 -4.50 18.69 -7.87
C ALA A 92 -5.80 19.22 -7.27
N ASN A 93 -6.15 20.50 -7.48
CA ASN A 93 -7.37 21.09 -6.90
C ASN A 93 -8.63 20.34 -7.32
N ASN A 94 -8.78 20.03 -8.62
CA ASN A 94 -9.97 19.33 -9.09
C ASN A 94 -9.98 17.87 -8.64
N ILE A 95 -8.83 17.19 -8.68
CA ILE A 95 -8.78 15.77 -8.32
C ILE A 95 -9.02 15.59 -6.82
N TYR A 96 -8.35 16.34 -5.96
CA TYR A 96 -8.60 16.26 -4.52
C TYR A 96 -10.03 16.65 -4.18
N LYS A 97 -10.56 17.76 -4.73
CA LYS A 97 -11.89 18.26 -4.38
C LYS A 97 -13.02 17.37 -4.89
N TYR A 98 -12.94 16.85 -6.11
CA TYR A 98 -14.07 16.18 -6.76
C TYR A 98 -13.92 14.67 -6.85
N LYS A 99 -12.70 14.13 -6.82
CA LYS A 99 -12.44 12.69 -6.97
C LYS A 99 -12.05 12.03 -5.64
N ILE A 100 -11.12 12.62 -4.89
CA ILE A 100 -10.61 12.01 -3.65
C ILE A 100 -11.46 12.37 -2.43
N GLU A 101 -11.92 13.62 -2.31
CA GLU A 101 -12.66 14.08 -1.13
C GLU A 101 -13.92 13.24 -0.82
N PRO A 102 -14.75 12.83 -1.80
CA PRO A 102 -15.86 11.92 -1.51
C PRO A 102 -15.40 10.61 -0.85
N ILE A 103 -14.25 10.07 -1.27
CA ILE A 103 -13.66 8.87 -0.68
C ILE A 103 -13.09 9.14 0.69
N ARG A 104 -12.38 10.25 0.89
CA ARG A 104 -11.93 10.70 2.21
C ARG A 104 -13.08 10.78 3.21
N GLN A 105 -14.22 11.35 2.82
CA GLN A 105 -15.40 11.41 3.70
C GLN A 105 -15.96 10.02 4.03
N ILE A 106 -15.91 9.06 3.09
CA ILE A 106 -16.26 7.67 3.36
C ILE A 106 -15.29 7.06 4.38
N VAL A 107 -13.98 7.23 4.21
CA VAL A 107 -12.97 6.74 5.16
C VAL A 107 -13.21 7.32 6.55
N LYS A 108 -13.35 8.65 6.66
CA LYS A 108 -13.65 9.32 7.95
C LYS A 108 -14.92 8.79 8.59
N SER A 109 -15.96 8.55 7.80
CA SER A 109 -17.21 7.97 8.29
C SER A 109 -17.01 6.55 8.81
N VAL A 110 -16.31 5.68 8.07
CA VAL A 110 -16.02 4.30 8.50
C VAL A 110 -15.17 4.29 9.78
N TYR A 111 -14.11 5.10 9.84
CA TYR A 111 -13.25 5.20 11.03
C TYR A 111 -14.01 5.70 12.25
N ARG A 112 -14.89 6.71 12.09
CA ARG A 112 -15.76 7.20 13.16
C ARG A 112 -16.73 6.12 13.63
N ASP A 113 -17.41 5.43 12.71
CA ASP A 113 -18.37 4.38 13.04
C ASP A 113 -17.70 3.19 13.75
N LEU A 114 -16.41 2.96 13.50
CA LEU A 114 -15.58 1.95 14.15
C LEU A 114 -14.86 2.45 15.41
N GLY A 115 -14.89 3.75 15.71
CA GLY A 115 -14.20 4.36 16.85
C GLY A 115 -12.67 4.38 16.72
N ILE A 116 -12.13 4.30 15.50
CA ILE A 116 -10.68 4.32 15.25
C ILE A 116 -10.18 5.75 15.43
N ARG A 117 -9.20 5.95 16.31
CA ARG A 117 -8.42 7.20 16.37
C ARG A 117 -7.27 7.14 15.39
N TYR A 118 -7.08 8.22 14.65
CA TYR A 118 -6.07 8.29 13.59
C TYR A 118 -5.51 9.71 13.43
N LEU A 119 -4.29 9.79 12.90
CA LEU A 119 -3.69 10.99 12.33
C LEU A 119 -3.87 10.92 10.81
N GLU A 120 -4.58 11.89 10.24
CA GLU A 120 -4.75 12.04 8.79
C GLU A 120 -3.69 12.97 8.21
N VAL A 121 -3.00 12.51 7.17
CA VAL A 121 -1.91 13.25 6.52
C VAL A 121 -2.20 13.33 5.02
N ILE A 122 -2.24 14.54 4.47
CA ILE A 122 -2.32 14.72 3.01
C ILE A 122 -0.94 14.47 2.39
N THR A 123 -0.91 13.72 1.28
CA THR A 123 0.31 13.35 0.56
C THR A 123 0.36 13.97 -0.83
N GLY A 124 1.30 13.54 -1.69
CA GLY A 124 1.31 13.95 -3.09
C GLY A 124 0.06 13.49 -3.84
N GLN A 125 -0.38 12.24 -3.60
CA GLN A 125 -1.38 11.55 -4.40
C GLN A 125 -2.68 11.20 -3.68
N GLY A 126 -2.74 11.35 -2.36
CA GLY A 126 -3.97 11.20 -1.60
C GLY A 126 -3.75 11.43 -0.11
N TYR A 127 -4.04 10.43 0.71
CA TYR A 127 -4.02 10.56 2.17
C TYR A 127 -3.50 9.30 2.85
N HIS A 128 -2.75 9.49 3.93
CA HIS A 128 -2.49 8.44 4.90
C HIS A 128 -3.36 8.61 6.14
N TYR A 129 -3.77 7.49 6.74
CA TYR A 129 -4.45 7.43 8.02
C TYR A 129 -3.63 6.55 8.96
N HIS A 130 -2.97 7.17 9.94
CA HIS A 130 -2.04 6.49 10.84
C HIS A 130 -2.65 6.30 12.23
N SER A 131 -2.48 5.11 12.78
CA SER A 131 -2.80 4.80 14.17
C SER A 131 -1.77 3.82 14.71
N ILE A 132 -1.51 3.84 16.01
CA ILE A 132 -0.62 2.84 16.62
C ILE A 132 -1.44 1.93 17.55
N TRP A 133 -1.13 0.64 17.54
CA TRP A 133 -1.56 -0.30 18.57
C TRP A 133 -0.37 -0.58 19.49
N PRO A 134 -0.28 0.07 20.67
CA PRO A 134 0.88 -0.08 21.54
C PRO A 134 1.05 -1.50 22.05
N PHE A 135 2.29 -1.99 22.18
CA PHE A 135 2.57 -3.36 22.64
C PHE A 135 1.99 -3.64 24.03
N LYS A 136 1.93 -2.61 24.88
CA LYS A 136 1.36 -2.69 26.24
C LYS A 136 -0.16 -2.83 26.30
N ASN A 137 -0.89 -2.56 25.22
CA ASN A 137 -2.36 -2.47 25.22
C ASN A 137 -2.99 -3.68 24.53
N GLU A 138 -2.89 -4.86 25.15
CA GLU A 138 -3.49 -6.10 24.61
C GLU A 138 -3.09 -6.43 23.17
N HIS A 139 -1.88 -6.02 22.76
CA HIS A 139 -1.38 -6.21 21.40
C HIS A 139 -1.34 -7.68 20.97
N TRP A 140 -1.21 -8.61 21.92
CA TRP A 140 -1.32 -10.05 21.69
C TRP A 140 -2.62 -10.45 20.97
N GLN A 141 -3.69 -9.66 21.07
CA GLN A 141 -4.94 -9.90 20.34
C GLN A 141 -4.75 -9.75 18.83
N LEU A 142 -3.93 -8.78 18.42
CA LEU A 142 -3.56 -8.56 17.02
C LEU A 142 -2.65 -9.68 16.52
N GLU A 143 -1.69 -10.09 17.35
CA GLU A 143 -0.78 -11.21 17.06
C GLU A 143 -1.53 -12.52 16.80
N LYS A 144 -2.56 -12.82 17.61
CA LYS A 144 -3.36 -14.06 17.51
C LYS A 144 -4.10 -14.25 16.19
N ILE A 145 -4.40 -13.17 15.47
CA ILE A 145 -5.04 -13.26 14.15
C ILE A 145 -4.03 -13.18 13.01
N GLY A 146 -2.79 -12.76 13.30
CA GLY A 146 -1.70 -12.69 12.34
C GLY A 146 -1.19 -14.08 12.00
N GLN A 147 -0.66 -14.19 10.79
CA GLN A 147 -0.02 -15.39 10.27
C GLN A 147 1.34 -15.01 9.69
N LEU A 148 2.37 -15.78 10.03
CA LEU A 148 3.67 -15.72 9.37
C LEU A 148 3.86 -16.95 8.50
N GLU A 149 4.42 -16.73 7.31
CA GLU A 149 4.93 -17.78 6.46
C GLU A 149 6.22 -18.36 7.03
N TRP A 150 6.45 -19.66 6.83
CA TRP A 150 7.68 -20.31 7.30
C TRP A 150 8.94 -19.59 6.80
N THR A 151 8.97 -19.24 5.51
CA THR A 151 10.13 -18.55 4.94
C THR A 151 10.32 -17.15 5.52
N LEU A 152 9.24 -16.46 5.90
CA LEU A 152 9.31 -15.15 6.55
C LEU A 152 9.80 -15.25 7.99
N GLU A 153 9.37 -16.26 8.75
CA GLU A 153 9.90 -16.53 10.09
C GLU A 153 11.41 -16.75 10.05
N GLN A 154 11.88 -17.60 9.13
CA GLN A 154 13.31 -17.83 8.93
C GLN A 154 14.04 -16.55 8.54
N GLN A 155 13.44 -15.72 7.70
CA GLN A 155 14.01 -14.45 7.30
C GLN A 155 14.08 -13.44 8.45
N TYR A 156 13.11 -13.44 9.37
CA TYR A 156 13.14 -12.60 10.57
C TYR A 156 14.22 -13.04 11.57
N ILE A 157 14.35 -14.35 11.79
CA ILE A 157 15.35 -14.94 12.69
C ILE A 157 16.77 -14.71 12.16
N ASN A 158 16.97 -14.88 10.86
CA ASN A 158 18.28 -14.78 10.21
C ASN A 158 18.54 -13.41 9.58
N ARG A 159 17.73 -12.39 9.92
CA ARG A 159 17.83 -11.05 9.33
C ARG A 159 19.24 -10.49 9.54
N GLN A 160 19.87 -10.12 8.44
CA GLN A 160 21.08 -9.30 8.44
C GLN A 160 20.71 -7.84 8.24
N SER A 161 20.78 -7.04 9.31
CA SER A 161 20.50 -5.61 9.22
C SER A 161 21.74 -4.84 8.77
N GLN A 162 21.58 -4.00 7.75
CA GLN A 162 22.60 -3.04 7.31
C GLN A 162 22.99 -2.02 8.41
N HIS A 163 22.14 -1.86 9.44
CA HIS A 163 22.37 -0.94 10.56
C HIS A 163 22.74 -1.67 11.86
N GLY A 164 23.05 -2.98 11.79
CA GLY A 164 23.37 -3.79 12.97
C GLY A 164 22.18 -4.06 13.91
N HIS A 165 20.95 -3.81 13.47
CA HIS A 165 19.75 -4.16 14.24
C HIS A 165 19.65 -5.68 14.46
N PRO A 166 19.11 -6.11 15.62
CA PRO A 166 18.90 -7.51 15.91
C PRO A 166 17.87 -8.15 14.95
N PRO A 167 17.75 -9.49 14.97
CA PRO A 167 16.65 -10.20 14.35
C PRO A 167 15.29 -9.59 14.68
N THR A 168 14.36 -9.63 13.73
CA THR A 168 13.02 -9.06 13.92
C THR A 168 12.22 -9.97 14.85
N PRO A 169 11.72 -9.49 16.00
CA PRO A 169 10.93 -10.34 16.89
C PRO A 169 9.64 -10.81 16.22
N LEU A 170 9.33 -12.11 16.31
CA LEU A 170 8.18 -12.72 15.63
C LEU A 170 6.84 -12.08 16.02
N TYR A 171 6.66 -11.68 17.28
CA TYR A 171 5.43 -11.02 17.74
C TYR A 171 5.16 -9.70 17.00
N LYS A 172 6.20 -8.97 16.56
CA LYS A 172 6.02 -7.76 15.74
C LYS A 172 5.56 -8.12 14.33
N GLY A 173 6.09 -9.21 13.77
CA GLY A 173 5.64 -9.76 12.50
C GLY A 173 4.18 -10.23 12.54
N LEU A 174 3.80 -10.95 13.59
CA LEU A 174 2.42 -11.40 13.81
C LEU A 174 1.47 -10.22 14.00
N GLY A 175 1.85 -9.22 14.80
CA GLY A 175 1.08 -7.98 14.93
C GLY A 175 0.89 -7.27 13.59
N TYR A 176 1.93 -7.19 12.77
CA TYR A 176 1.86 -6.60 11.43
C TYR A 176 0.93 -7.35 10.47
N SER A 177 1.01 -8.68 10.46
CA SER A 177 0.10 -9.54 9.70
C SER A 177 -1.35 -9.42 10.20
N GLY A 178 -1.55 -9.32 11.52
CA GLY A 178 -2.85 -9.04 12.11
C GLY A 178 -3.40 -7.68 11.70
N ALA A 179 -2.56 -6.64 11.66
CA ALA A 179 -2.92 -5.30 11.20
C ALA A 179 -3.41 -5.30 9.76
N PHE A 180 -2.74 -6.04 8.87
CA PHE A 180 -3.20 -6.24 7.49
C PHE A 180 -4.61 -6.80 7.43
N ARG A 181 -4.93 -7.83 8.22
CA ARG A 181 -6.25 -8.48 8.21
C ARG A 181 -7.36 -7.54 8.66
N LEU A 182 -7.10 -6.74 9.71
CA LEU A 182 -8.05 -5.73 10.17
C LEU A 182 -8.20 -4.59 9.15
N LEU A 183 -7.10 -4.16 8.51
CA LEU A 183 -7.16 -3.14 7.47
C LEU A 183 -7.86 -3.62 6.21
N GLN A 184 -7.71 -4.88 5.82
CA GLN A 184 -8.46 -5.45 4.71
C GLN A 184 -9.96 -5.46 5.00
N PHE A 185 -10.36 -5.79 6.23
CA PHE A 185 -11.75 -5.65 6.68
C PHE A 185 -12.23 -4.20 6.54
N VAL A 186 -11.49 -3.22 7.08
CA VAL A 186 -11.84 -1.80 6.99
C VAL A 186 -11.89 -1.31 5.54
N ALA A 187 -10.97 -1.74 4.69
CA ALA A 187 -10.93 -1.38 3.28
C ALA A 187 -12.12 -1.94 2.50
N LEU A 188 -12.57 -3.16 2.81
CA LEU A 188 -13.79 -3.72 2.24
C LEU A 188 -15.03 -2.93 2.65
N GLU A 189 -15.13 -2.50 3.92
CA GLU A 189 -16.22 -1.61 4.39
C GLU A 189 -16.22 -0.27 3.62
N ILE A 190 -15.05 0.31 3.37
CA ILE A 190 -14.89 1.52 2.55
C ILE A 190 -15.36 1.27 1.11
N MET A 191 -14.92 0.17 0.50
CA MET A 191 -15.30 -0.19 -0.88
C MET A 191 -16.79 -0.42 -1.01
N MET A 192 -17.42 -1.13 -0.07
CA MET A 192 -18.86 -1.38 -0.06
C MET A 192 -19.65 -0.09 0.07
N ARG A 193 -19.26 0.81 0.99
CA ARG A 193 -19.93 2.11 1.14
C ARG A 193 -19.75 3.00 -0.09
N ALA A 194 -18.57 2.96 -0.73
CA ALA A 194 -18.34 3.68 -2.00
C ALA A 194 -19.20 3.12 -3.14
N PHE A 195 -19.31 1.78 -3.24
CA PHE A 195 -20.16 1.10 -4.21
C PHE A 195 -21.64 1.48 -4.03
N ASP A 196 -22.18 1.38 -2.80
CA ASP A 196 -23.57 1.73 -2.50
C ASP A 196 -23.92 3.18 -2.87
N LEU A 197 -22.98 4.10 -2.66
CA LEU A 197 -23.17 5.49 -3.01
C LEU A 197 -23.10 5.73 -4.53
N ARG A 198 -22.25 4.98 -5.23
CA ARG A 198 -22.17 5.01 -6.70
C ARG A 198 -23.45 4.48 -7.35
N GLU A 199 -24.02 3.39 -6.82
CA GLU A 199 -25.32 2.85 -7.27
C GLU A 199 -26.46 3.86 -7.07
N LYS A 200 -26.35 4.73 -6.06
CA LYS A 200 -27.28 5.85 -5.81
C LYS A 200 -26.98 7.09 -6.67
N ASN A 201 -26.28 6.91 -7.79
CA ASN A 201 -25.90 7.94 -8.76
C ASN A 201 -25.10 9.11 -8.17
N LYS A 202 -24.33 8.87 -7.09
CA LYS A 202 -23.33 9.86 -6.65
C LYS A 202 -22.11 9.76 -7.55
N LYS A 203 -21.52 10.92 -7.88
CA LYS A 203 -20.28 11.03 -8.66
C LYS A 203 -19.08 10.56 -7.84
N ILE A 204 -18.95 9.24 -7.70
CA ILE A 204 -17.86 8.56 -7.01
C ILE A 204 -17.11 7.73 -8.05
N ILE A 205 -15.81 8.00 -8.19
CA ILE A 205 -14.94 7.21 -9.06
C ILE A 205 -14.67 5.83 -8.44
N PRO A 206 -14.28 4.82 -9.24
CA PRO A 206 -14.00 3.48 -8.72
C PRO A 206 -12.99 3.48 -7.56
N VAL A 207 -13.28 2.67 -6.53
CA VAL A 207 -12.38 2.43 -5.39
C VAL A 207 -12.01 0.96 -5.39
N GLN A 208 -10.72 0.66 -5.29
CA GLN A 208 -10.20 -0.71 -5.43
C GLN A 208 -8.88 -0.90 -4.69
N PHE A 209 -8.44 -2.16 -4.59
CA PHE A 209 -7.12 -2.48 -4.05
C PHE A 209 -6.01 -2.31 -5.08
N CYS A 210 -4.99 -1.52 -4.73
CA CYS A 210 -3.82 -1.25 -5.57
C CYS A 210 -4.19 -0.64 -6.94
N ASP A 211 -3.18 -0.45 -7.79
CA ASP A 211 -3.32 0.18 -9.11
C ASP A 211 -3.74 -0.85 -10.20
N ILE A 212 -4.86 -1.56 -10.01
CA ILE A 212 -5.47 -2.36 -11.09
C ILE A 212 -5.88 -1.40 -12.23
N ALA A 213 -5.45 -1.74 -13.45
CA ALA A 213 -5.82 -1.01 -14.64
C ALA A 213 -7.28 -1.25 -15.00
N MET A 214 -8.00 -0.17 -15.29
CA MET A 214 -9.45 -0.16 -15.52
C MET A 214 -9.82 0.70 -16.73
N SER A 215 -11.09 0.63 -17.14
CA SER A 215 -11.69 1.49 -18.16
C SER A 215 -12.99 2.07 -17.58
N PRO A 216 -13.13 3.42 -17.43
CA PRO A 216 -12.12 4.46 -17.69
C PRO A 216 -10.89 4.33 -16.77
N PRO A 217 -9.71 4.85 -17.17
CA PRO A 217 -8.41 4.51 -16.55
C PRO A 217 -8.10 5.31 -15.28
N GLU A 218 -9.07 5.56 -14.41
CA GLU A 218 -8.86 6.34 -13.19
C GLU A 218 -9.64 5.78 -12.00
N GLY A 219 -9.02 5.81 -10.82
CA GLY A 219 -9.61 5.32 -9.59
C GLY A 219 -8.91 5.84 -8.35
N VAL A 220 -9.44 5.46 -7.18
CA VAL A 220 -8.74 5.56 -5.90
C VAL A 220 -8.31 4.17 -5.48
N SER A 221 -7.00 4.01 -5.29
CA SER A 221 -6.37 2.83 -4.73
C SER A 221 -6.46 2.90 -3.20
N LEU A 222 -6.98 1.85 -2.57
CA LEU A 222 -6.73 1.54 -1.17
C LEU A 222 -5.45 0.70 -1.14
N ASP A 223 -4.30 1.36 -0.98
CA ASP A 223 -3.00 0.72 -1.07
C ASP A 223 -2.64 0.03 0.25
N LEU A 224 -2.71 -1.30 0.23
CA LEU A 224 -2.29 -2.16 1.33
C LEU A 224 -0.96 -2.86 1.05
N THR A 225 -0.27 -2.54 -0.05
CA THR A 225 0.98 -3.20 -0.47
C THR A 225 2.12 -2.98 0.52
N ILE A 226 2.00 -2.01 1.43
CA ILE A 226 2.90 -1.92 2.58
C ILE A 226 2.94 -3.24 3.36
N TYR A 227 1.83 -3.96 3.48
CA TYR A 227 1.74 -5.25 4.19
C TYR A 227 2.16 -6.46 3.36
N SER A 228 2.62 -6.27 2.13
CA SER A 228 2.95 -7.37 1.21
C SER A 228 4.36 -7.94 1.41
N ASP A 229 5.10 -7.41 2.38
CA ASP A 229 6.54 -7.59 2.57
C ASP A 229 6.92 -7.67 4.05
N PRO A 230 8.14 -8.15 4.36
CA PRO A 230 8.68 -8.13 5.70
C PRO A 230 8.62 -6.71 6.34
N ILE A 231 8.11 -6.61 7.56
CA ILE A 231 7.87 -5.29 8.23
C ILE A 231 9.14 -4.42 8.31
N TYR A 232 10.30 -5.06 8.46
CA TYR A 232 11.58 -4.36 8.60
C TYR A 232 12.07 -3.71 7.30
N MET A 233 11.41 -3.96 6.17
CA MET A 233 11.73 -3.36 4.87
C MET A 233 10.79 -2.21 4.51
N ARG A 234 9.76 -1.97 5.32
CA ARG A 234 8.67 -1.08 4.95
C ARG A 234 8.76 0.20 5.74
N ASP A 235 8.59 1.29 5.03
CA ASP A 235 8.61 2.64 5.55
C ASP A 235 7.45 3.44 4.96
N ILE A 236 7.14 4.55 5.63
CA ILE A 236 6.04 5.43 5.27
C ILE A 236 6.44 6.88 5.48
N ARG A 237 5.98 7.74 4.58
CA ARG A 237 6.32 9.16 4.57
C ARG A 237 5.82 9.86 5.83
N VAL A 238 6.65 10.75 6.36
CA VAL A 238 6.41 11.49 7.60
C VAL A 238 5.71 12.82 7.33
N PRO A 239 4.65 13.24 8.06
CA PRO A 239 4.12 14.60 7.97
C PRO A 239 5.19 15.67 8.21
N PHE A 240 5.04 16.80 7.54
CA PHE A 240 6.03 17.88 7.37
C PHE A 240 7.31 17.48 6.62
N SER A 241 7.45 16.24 6.17
CA SER A 241 8.43 15.89 5.14
C SER A 241 8.02 16.48 3.79
N THR A 242 9.01 16.81 2.97
CA THR A 242 8.82 17.00 1.53
C THR A 242 8.24 15.75 0.87
N HIS A 243 7.72 15.89 -0.35
CA HIS A 243 7.25 14.81 -1.20
C HIS A 243 7.92 14.96 -2.57
N GLN A 244 8.82 14.02 -2.88
CA GLN A 244 9.71 14.13 -4.04
C GLN A 244 9.51 13.02 -5.10
N LYS A 245 8.47 12.19 -4.98
CA LYS A 245 8.18 11.10 -5.93
C LYS A 245 8.11 11.60 -7.37
N HIS A 246 7.43 12.72 -7.63
CA HIS A 246 7.33 13.33 -8.97
C HIS A 246 8.64 13.98 -9.45
N LYS A 247 9.58 14.26 -8.55
CA LYS A 247 10.90 14.81 -8.91
C LYS A 247 11.89 13.71 -9.28
N VAL A 248 11.83 12.58 -8.58
CA VAL A 248 12.74 11.45 -8.80
C VAL A 248 12.24 10.51 -9.90
N LYS A 249 10.93 10.17 -9.93
CA LYS A 249 10.35 9.25 -10.92
C LYS A 249 9.90 9.97 -12.19
N ARG A 250 10.81 10.75 -12.79
CA ARG A 250 10.53 11.65 -13.92
C ARG A 250 9.94 10.90 -15.13
N HIS A 251 10.50 9.73 -15.46
CA HIS A 251 10.01 8.92 -16.57
C HIS A 251 8.65 8.26 -16.32
N GLU A 252 8.30 7.96 -15.07
CA GLU A 252 7.01 7.34 -14.74
C GLU A 252 5.90 8.41 -14.65
N ILE A 253 6.19 9.58 -14.09
CA ILE A 253 5.20 10.62 -13.82
C ILE A 253 5.08 11.63 -14.98
N GLY A 254 6.19 11.87 -15.68
CA GLY A 254 6.32 12.83 -16.79
C GLY A 254 7.35 13.93 -16.49
N GLU A 255 8.28 14.15 -17.42
CA GLU A 255 9.31 15.20 -17.32
C GLU A 255 8.70 16.58 -17.07
N HIS A 256 7.67 16.95 -17.84
CA HIS A 256 6.97 18.23 -17.68
C HIS A 256 6.36 18.44 -16.28
N VAL A 257 5.88 17.37 -15.63
CA VAL A 257 5.38 17.45 -14.24
C VAL A 257 6.53 17.72 -13.29
N SER A 258 7.64 17.00 -13.50
CA SER A 258 8.86 17.12 -12.70
C SER A 258 9.43 18.53 -12.79
N ASP A 259 9.36 19.18 -13.96
CA ASP A 259 9.89 20.53 -14.16
C ASP A 259 8.95 21.61 -13.60
N GLN A 260 7.65 21.49 -13.83
CA GLN A 260 6.68 22.55 -13.52
C GLN A 260 6.16 22.51 -12.08
N ILE A 261 6.06 21.32 -11.48
CA ILE A 261 5.47 21.17 -10.15
C ILE A 261 6.55 21.27 -9.08
N PRO A 262 6.47 22.24 -8.15
CA PRO A 262 7.46 22.36 -7.08
C PRO A 262 7.43 21.13 -6.17
N VAL A 263 8.49 20.95 -5.38
CA VAL A 263 8.47 20.00 -4.26
C VAL A 263 7.28 20.34 -3.36
N GLN A 264 6.55 19.31 -2.97
CA GLN A 264 5.38 19.44 -2.12
C GLN A 264 5.74 19.02 -0.69
N ILE A 265 4.87 19.32 0.26
CA ILE A 265 5.05 18.99 1.68
C ILE A 265 3.87 18.13 2.10
N THR A 266 4.12 17.04 2.81
CA THR A 266 3.03 16.29 3.44
C THR A 266 2.61 17.00 4.71
N LEU A 267 1.31 17.11 4.98
CA LEU A 267 0.82 17.91 6.10
C LEU A 267 -0.27 17.14 6.86
N PRO A 268 -0.31 17.22 8.21
CA PRO A 268 -1.47 16.77 8.94
C PRO A 268 -2.67 17.66 8.57
N THR A 269 -3.81 17.06 8.27
CA THR A 269 -4.96 17.79 7.73
C THR A 269 -5.67 18.65 8.78
N GLY A 270 -5.87 18.10 9.98
CA GLY A 270 -6.64 18.75 11.04
C GLY A 270 -8.02 19.23 10.54
N ASP A 271 -8.38 20.45 10.93
CA ASP A 271 -9.62 21.12 10.53
C ASP A 271 -9.45 22.02 9.28
N ILE A 272 -8.31 21.92 8.58
CA ILE A 272 -8.00 22.81 7.45
C ILE A 272 -8.81 22.39 6.21
N SER A 273 -9.32 23.39 5.49
CA SER A 273 -10.00 23.17 4.22
C SER A 273 -9.04 22.54 3.18
N ILE A 274 -9.58 21.73 2.27
CA ILE A 274 -8.78 21.10 1.20
C ILE A 274 -8.08 22.16 0.35
N GLU A 275 -8.77 23.27 0.08
CA GLU A 275 -8.21 24.34 -0.74
C GLU A 275 -7.00 24.99 -0.06
N ASP A 276 -7.11 25.28 1.23
CA ASP A 276 -6.03 25.93 1.98
C ASP A 276 -4.84 24.99 2.18
N ILE A 277 -5.09 23.71 2.48
CA ILE A 277 -3.99 22.75 2.67
C ILE A 277 -3.27 22.44 1.35
N LEU A 278 -3.97 22.41 0.21
CA LEU A 278 -3.34 22.25 -1.12
C LEU A 278 -2.48 23.45 -1.52
N LYS A 279 -2.87 24.67 -1.12
CA LYS A 279 -2.02 25.86 -1.28
C LYS A 279 -0.81 25.79 -0.33
N MET A 280 -1.05 25.50 0.95
CA MET A 280 -0.04 25.45 2.00
C MET A 280 1.06 24.42 1.71
N ARG A 281 0.71 23.24 1.19
CA ARG A 281 1.68 22.18 0.88
C ARG A 281 2.67 22.51 -0.24
N ARG A 282 2.46 23.61 -0.97
CA ARG A 282 3.39 24.12 -1.99
C ARG A 282 4.14 25.37 -1.53
N HIS A 283 3.97 25.77 -0.27
CA HIS A 283 4.53 27.01 0.26
C HIS A 283 5.24 26.77 1.59
N PHE A 284 6.56 26.55 1.53
CA PHE A 284 7.39 26.20 2.68
C PHE A 284 7.19 27.11 3.89
N ARG A 285 7.10 28.43 3.70
CA ARG A 285 6.90 29.36 4.82
C ARG A 285 5.57 29.13 5.53
N TRP A 286 4.50 28.89 4.77
CA TRP A 286 3.16 28.68 5.34
C TRP A 286 3.10 27.34 6.07
N ALA A 287 3.69 26.28 5.50
CA ALA A 287 3.83 25.00 6.18
C ALA A 287 4.67 25.12 7.48
N SER A 288 5.73 25.93 7.47
CA SER A 288 6.57 26.20 8.65
C SER A 288 5.79 26.91 9.75
N ASP A 289 4.98 27.90 9.37
CA ASP A 289 4.12 28.62 10.31
C ASP A 289 3.00 27.71 10.86
N TYR A 290 2.43 26.83 10.03
CA TYR A 290 1.48 25.82 10.48
C TYR A 290 2.09 24.81 11.46
N ALA A 291 3.35 24.41 11.28
CA ALA A 291 4.03 23.51 12.22
C ALA A 291 4.09 24.03 13.66
N LYS A 292 3.98 25.36 13.85
CA LYS A 292 3.95 26.02 15.17
C LYS A 292 2.59 25.91 15.85
N ASP A 293 1.51 25.66 15.10
CA ASP A 293 0.17 25.47 15.67
C ASP A 293 0.12 24.14 16.44
N PRO A 294 -0.28 24.11 17.72
CA PRO A 294 -0.47 22.88 18.49
C PRO A 294 -1.37 21.83 17.81
N LYS A 295 -2.36 22.24 17.02
CA LYS A 295 -3.28 21.35 16.29
C LYS A 295 -2.60 20.58 15.16
N SER A 296 -1.41 21.01 14.72
CA SER A 296 -0.60 20.31 13.73
C SER A 296 0.25 19.16 14.31
N SER A 297 -0.05 18.72 15.54
CA SER A 297 0.64 17.61 16.19
C SER A 297 0.72 16.39 15.29
N CYS A 298 1.92 15.83 15.21
CA CYS A 298 2.23 14.64 14.43
C CYS A 298 2.41 13.41 15.34
N VAL A 299 2.03 13.51 16.61
CA VAL A 299 1.94 12.37 17.51
C VAL A 299 0.86 11.42 17.00
N ILE A 300 1.24 10.16 16.78
CA ILE A 300 0.31 9.15 16.27
C ILE A 300 -0.55 8.66 17.42
N PRO A 301 -1.89 8.72 17.27
CA PRO A 301 -2.78 8.35 18.36
C PRO A 301 -2.78 6.84 18.58
N ASP A 302 -2.89 6.46 19.85
CA ASP A 302 -3.22 5.10 20.24
C ASP A 302 -4.63 4.74 19.76
N GLY A 303 -4.70 3.88 18.76
CA GLY A 303 -5.94 3.42 18.13
C GLY A 303 -6.49 2.13 18.73
N SER A 304 -5.83 1.53 19.74
CA SER A 304 -6.12 0.17 20.23
C SER A 304 -7.61 -0.06 20.55
N ALA A 305 -8.28 0.88 21.22
CA ALA A 305 -9.70 0.77 21.53
C ALA A 305 -10.60 0.63 20.29
N GLY A 306 -10.35 1.45 19.26
CA GLY A 306 -11.08 1.35 18.00
C GLY A 306 -10.74 0.06 17.25
N TRP A 307 -9.47 -0.33 17.23
CA TRP A 307 -9.06 -1.57 16.57
C TRP A 307 -9.55 -2.84 17.28
N LEU A 308 -9.82 -2.80 18.60
CA LEU A 308 -10.52 -3.88 19.31
C LEU A 308 -11.97 -4.03 18.82
N ASN A 309 -12.66 -2.92 18.53
CA ASN A 309 -13.99 -2.96 17.91
C ASN A 309 -13.91 -3.53 16.48
N VAL A 310 -12.92 -3.11 15.68
CA VAL A 310 -12.65 -3.69 14.36
C VAL A 310 -12.40 -5.19 14.47
N LEU A 311 -11.56 -5.63 15.41
CA LEU A 311 -11.26 -7.04 15.65
C LEU A 311 -12.50 -7.85 15.98
N SER A 312 -13.40 -7.32 16.82
CA SER A 312 -14.67 -7.96 17.14
C SER A 312 -15.55 -8.15 15.91
N LYS A 313 -15.71 -7.10 15.09
CA LYS A 313 -16.50 -7.15 13.85
C LYS A 313 -15.85 -8.07 12.80
N TYR A 314 -14.54 -8.01 12.67
CA TYR A 314 -13.76 -8.87 11.79
C TYR A 314 -13.96 -10.35 12.16
N LYS A 315 -13.82 -10.72 13.43
CA LYS A 315 -14.03 -12.11 13.90
C LYS A 315 -15.45 -12.64 13.66
N ALA A 316 -16.44 -11.74 13.61
CA ALA A 316 -17.83 -12.09 13.28
C ALA A 316 -18.14 -12.09 11.77
N SER A 317 -17.17 -11.72 10.93
CA SER A 317 -17.36 -11.56 9.48
C SER A 317 -16.98 -12.81 8.70
N LYS A 318 -17.54 -12.95 7.49
CA LYS A 318 -17.13 -13.97 6.52
C LYS A 318 -15.67 -13.82 6.06
N LEU A 319 -15.06 -12.64 6.22
CA LEU A 319 -13.63 -12.43 5.91
C LEU A 319 -12.74 -13.18 6.90
N TYR A 320 -13.13 -13.26 8.17
CA TYR A 320 -12.39 -14.06 9.14
C TYR A 320 -12.44 -15.54 8.78
N ASP A 321 -13.61 -16.06 8.39
CA ASP A 321 -13.73 -17.43 7.88
C ASP A 321 -12.87 -17.68 6.64
N PHE A 322 -12.82 -16.73 5.71
CA PHE A 322 -11.94 -16.79 4.55
C PHE A 322 -10.47 -16.92 4.96
N HIS A 323 -9.98 -16.05 5.85
CA HIS A 323 -8.60 -16.11 6.33
C HIS A 323 -8.29 -17.42 7.05
N ARG A 324 -9.18 -17.89 7.94
CA ARG A 324 -8.96 -19.18 8.62
C ARG A 324 -8.88 -20.35 7.63
N LYS A 325 -9.75 -20.38 6.61
CA LYS A 325 -9.71 -21.43 5.58
C LYS A 325 -8.42 -21.35 4.76
N PHE A 326 -8.02 -20.15 4.39
CA PHE A 326 -6.78 -19.91 3.66
C PHE A 326 -5.55 -20.39 4.45
N ASP A 327 -5.49 -20.11 5.76
CA ASP A 327 -4.37 -20.50 6.63
C ASP A 327 -4.38 -21.99 7.00
N ALA A 328 -5.54 -22.64 6.96
CA ALA A 328 -5.67 -24.07 7.27
C ALA A 328 -5.02 -24.97 6.21
N VAL A 329 -4.80 -24.45 5.00
CA VAL A 329 -4.17 -25.17 3.89
C VAL A 329 -2.69 -24.81 3.83
N ARG A 330 -1.85 -25.77 3.48
CA ARG A 330 -0.41 -25.54 3.21
C ARG A 330 -0.16 -25.54 1.71
N HIS A 331 0.88 -24.81 1.30
CA HIS A 331 1.38 -24.96 -0.06
C HIS A 331 1.92 -26.38 -0.27
N GLU A 332 1.83 -26.84 -1.51
CA GLU A 332 2.64 -27.98 -1.97
C GLU A 332 4.12 -27.71 -1.74
N LYS A 333 4.84 -28.78 -1.41
CA LYS A 333 6.28 -28.73 -1.22
C LYS A 333 6.98 -28.39 -2.53
N GLU A 334 8.14 -27.75 -2.43
CA GLU A 334 8.90 -27.32 -3.59
C GLU A 334 9.30 -28.47 -4.51
N GLU A 335 9.62 -29.63 -3.92
CA GLU A 335 9.96 -30.84 -4.67
C GLU A 335 8.79 -31.35 -5.51
N ASP A 336 7.56 -30.95 -5.21
CA ASP A 336 6.36 -31.39 -5.93
C ASP A 336 5.80 -30.33 -6.88
N TRP A 337 6.41 -29.13 -6.98
CA TRP A 337 5.92 -28.06 -7.85
C TRP A 337 5.86 -28.46 -9.32
N PHE A 338 6.79 -29.30 -9.80
CA PHE A 338 6.79 -29.80 -11.17
C PHE A 338 5.58 -30.69 -11.50
N LYS A 339 5.02 -31.38 -10.50
CA LYS A 339 3.82 -32.22 -10.62
C LYS A 339 2.52 -31.46 -10.35
N THR A 340 2.62 -30.27 -9.74
CA THR A 340 1.47 -29.51 -9.23
C THR A 340 1.39 -28.15 -9.93
N TYR A 341 2.02 -27.12 -9.39
CA TYR A 341 1.90 -25.74 -9.89
C TYR A 341 2.43 -25.55 -11.31
N TYR A 342 3.54 -26.19 -11.67
CA TYR A 342 4.10 -26.13 -13.03
C TYR A 342 3.43 -27.11 -13.99
N ALA A 343 2.62 -28.04 -13.49
CA ALA A 343 1.82 -28.93 -14.33
C ALA A 343 0.54 -28.26 -14.88
N LEU A 344 0.29 -27.00 -14.53
CA LEU A 344 -0.83 -26.22 -15.07
C LEU A 344 -0.73 -26.12 -16.60
N ASN A 345 -1.72 -26.71 -17.29
CA ASN A 345 -1.81 -26.63 -18.74
C ASN A 345 -2.19 -25.22 -19.21
N LEU A 346 -1.20 -24.43 -19.62
CA LEU A 346 -1.42 -23.05 -20.05
C LEU A 346 -2.27 -22.91 -21.31
N ASN A 347 -2.40 -23.97 -22.12
CA ASN A 347 -3.24 -23.96 -23.32
C ASN A 347 -4.75 -23.91 -23.01
N GLU A 348 -5.14 -24.26 -21.78
CA GLU A 348 -6.51 -24.15 -21.29
C GLU A 348 -6.88 -22.77 -20.75
N LEU A 349 -5.90 -21.86 -20.70
CA LEU A 349 -6.10 -20.51 -20.19
C LEU A 349 -6.28 -19.54 -21.36
N PRO A 350 -7.01 -18.41 -21.15
CA PRO A 350 -7.00 -17.31 -22.09
C PRO A 350 -5.57 -16.87 -22.42
N PRO A 351 -5.23 -16.58 -23.69
CA PRO A 351 -3.87 -16.21 -24.09
C PRO A 351 -3.28 -15.05 -23.30
N CYS A 352 -4.09 -14.08 -22.88
CA CYS A 352 -3.61 -12.96 -22.05
C CYS A 352 -3.23 -13.37 -20.62
N ALA A 353 -3.78 -14.46 -20.08
CA ALA A 353 -3.38 -15.04 -18.80
C ALA A 353 -2.16 -15.95 -18.98
N ALA A 354 -2.19 -16.87 -19.95
CA ALA A 354 -1.08 -17.75 -20.30
C ALA A 354 0.20 -16.95 -20.56
N HIS A 355 0.13 -15.89 -21.38
CA HIS A 355 1.26 -15.02 -21.68
C HIS A 355 1.86 -14.36 -20.44
N SER A 356 1.02 -13.95 -19.48
CA SER A 356 1.49 -13.32 -18.24
C SER A 356 2.24 -14.31 -17.34
N ILE A 357 1.91 -15.60 -17.43
CA ILE A 357 2.58 -16.69 -16.69
C ILE A 357 3.88 -17.08 -17.40
N THR A 358 3.84 -17.25 -18.73
CA THR A 358 5.02 -17.60 -19.54
C THR A 358 6.09 -16.50 -19.52
N ASN A 359 5.68 -15.23 -19.41
CA ASN A 359 6.58 -14.08 -19.38
C ASN A 359 6.40 -13.35 -18.03
N PRO A 360 6.94 -13.88 -16.92
CA PRO A 360 6.59 -13.40 -15.60
C PRO A 360 7.09 -11.97 -15.31
N GLU A 361 8.18 -11.52 -15.95
CA GLU A 361 8.68 -10.15 -15.83
C GLU A 361 8.29 -9.32 -17.07
N PRO A 362 7.60 -8.16 -16.91
CA PRO A 362 7.00 -7.63 -15.68
C PRO A 362 5.58 -8.15 -15.40
N HIS A 363 5.07 -9.10 -16.18
CA HIS A 363 3.63 -9.33 -16.30
C HIS A 363 2.98 -10.00 -15.07
N LEU A 364 3.61 -11.01 -14.47
CA LEU A 364 3.03 -11.79 -13.36
C LEU A 364 2.97 -11.01 -12.05
N LYS A 365 3.67 -9.87 -11.97
CA LYS A 365 3.71 -8.99 -10.81
C LYS A 365 2.69 -7.86 -10.85
N ARG A 366 2.03 -7.65 -12.00
CA ARG A 366 1.07 -6.55 -12.15
C ARG A 366 -0.23 -6.88 -11.42
N PRO A 367 -0.74 -5.99 -10.54
CA PRO A 367 -2.05 -6.11 -9.88
C PRO A 367 -3.17 -6.66 -10.77
N THR A 368 -3.33 -6.07 -11.97
CA THR A 368 -4.33 -6.47 -12.96
C THR A 368 -4.21 -7.93 -13.39
N ASN A 369 -2.99 -8.40 -13.63
CA ASN A 369 -2.77 -9.78 -14.06
C ASN A 369 -2.93 -10.76 -12.91
N ILE A 370 -2.49 -10.40 -11.71
CA ILE A 370 -2.67 -11.21 -10.51
C ILE A 370 -4.16 -11.42 -10.24
N ARG A 371 -4.95 -10.35 -10.14
CA ARG A 371 -6.41 -10.45 -9.92
C ARG A 371 -7.09 -11.33 -10.98
N LYS A 372 -6.72 -11.15 -12.25
CA LYS A 372 -7.24 -11.96 -13.38
C LYS A 372 -6.91 -13.45 -13.20
N ILE A 373 -5.67 -13.78 -12.88
CA ILE A 373 -5.23 -15.17 -12.69
C ILE A 373 -5.90 -15.78 -11.46
N VAL A 374 -6.04 -15.04 -10.36
CA VAL A 374 -6.80 -15.48 -9.17
C VAL A 374 -8.23 -15.85 -9.55
N ALA A 375 -8.93 -14.99 -10.29
CA ALA A 375 -10.29 -15.28 -10.74
C ALA A 375 -10.38 -16.51 -11.66
N ILE A 376 -9.51 -16.60 -12.67
CA ILE A 376 -9.46 -17.74 -13.61
C ILE A 376 -9.20 -19.06 -12.88
N LEU A 377 -8.15 -19.13 -12.05
CA LEU A 377 -7.79 -20.35 -11.35
C LEU A 377 -8.86 -20.74 -10.33
N ARG A 378 -9.48 -19.75 -9.66
CA ARG A 378 -10.59 -20.02 -8.76
C ARG A 378 -11.78 -20.62 -9.51
N LYS A 379 -12.11 -20.11 -10.71
CA LYS A 379 -13.17 -20.68 -11.57
C LYS A 379 -12.85 -22.10 -12.03
N LYS A 380 -11.57 -22.44 -12.25
CA LYS A 380 -11.10 -23.82 -12.49
C LYS A 380 -11.15 -24.73 -11.25
N GLY A 381 -11.61 -24.23 -10.10
CA GLY A 381 -11.78 -25.00 -8.87
C GLY A 381 -10.57 -25.01 -7.94
N TRP A 382 -9.53 -24.21 -8.22
CA TRP A 382 -8.35 -24.17 -7.34
C TRP A 382 -8.68 -23.53 -5.99
N ASP A 383 -8.14 -24.08 -4.91
CA ASP A 383 -8.16 -23.43 -3.60
C ASP A 383 -7.27 -22.18 -3.61
N TYR A 384 -7.70 -21.11 -2.91
CA TYR A 384 -6.95 -19.85 -2.87
C TYR A 384 -5.52 -20.03 -2.34
N LYS A 385 -5.29 -20.94 -1.39
CA LYS A 385 -3.94 -21.21 -0.90
C LYS A 385 -3.05 -21.85 -1.96
N HIS A 386 -3.59 -22.74 -2.79
CA HIS A 386 -2.85 -23.30 -3.92
C HIS A 386 -2.64 -22.30 -5.06
N ILE A 387 -3.56 -21.35 -5.25
CA ILE A 387 -3.31 -20.20 -6.13
C ILE A 387 -2.13 -19.37 -5.60
N ALA A 388 -2.05 -19.15 -4.28
CA ALA A 388 -0.90 -18.48 -3.67
C ALA A 388 0.38 -19.30 -3.83
N GLY A 389 0.32 -20.62 -3.65
CA GLY A 389 1.44 -21.52 -3.92
C GLY A 389 1.93 -21.46 -5.38
N PHE A 390 1.01 -21.34 -6.33
CA PHE A 390 1.34 -21.10 -7.75
C PHE A 390 2.09 -19.78 -7.95
N PHE A 391 1.62 -18.66 -7.38
CA PHE A 391 2.37 -17.41 -7.46
C PHE A 391 3.72 -17.49 -6.75
N TYR A 392 3.77 -18.16 -5.59
CA TYR A 392 5.00 -18.34 -4.83
C TYR A 392 6.06 -19.08 -5.64
N SER A 393 5.69 -20.17 -6.32
CA SER A 393 6.64 -20.95 -7.13
C SER A 393 7.26 -20.11 -8.25
N HIS A 394 6.48 -19.23 -8.87
CA HIS A 394 6.97 -18.35 -9.93
C HIS A 394 7.75 -17.14 -9.39
N PHE A 395 7.30 -16.54 -8.28
CA PHE A 395 7.99 -15.41 -7.64
C PHE A 395 9.36 -15.81 -7.12
N LYS A 396 9.52 -17.02 -6.58
CA LYS A 396 10.80 -17.51 -6.06
C LYS A 396 11.93 -17.45 -7.10
N GLY A 397 11.61 -17.59 -8.39
CA GLY A 397 12.58 -17.49 -9.49
C GLY A 397 12.96 -16.07 -9.90
N LEU A 398 12.34 -15.02 -9.34
CA LEU A 398 12.59 -13.63 -9.75
C LEU A 398 13.66 -12.96 -8.87
N ASN A 399 14.51 -12.13 -9.49
CA ASN A 399 15.69 -11.51 -8.87
C ASN A 399 15.40 -10.66 -7.62
N GLU A 400 14.18 -10.14 -7.47
CA GLU A 400 13.82 -9.27 -6.35
C GLU A 400 13.52 -10.02 -5.05
N PHE A 401 13.25 -11.33 -5.13
CA PHE A 401 12.97 -12.20 -3.99
C PHE A 401 14.21 -12.96 -3.51
N SER A 402 15.40 -12.38 -3.71
CA SER A 402 16.64 -12.94 -3.20
C SER A 402 16.67 -12.97 -1.67
N PRO A 403 17.52 -13.79 -1.04
CA PRO A 403 17.70 -13.79 0.41
C PRO A 403 17.94 -12.37 0.96
N ASN A 404 17.32 -12.04 2.08
CA ASN A 404 17.32 -10.71 2.74
C ASN A 404 16.60 -9.56 2.00
N LYS A 405 15.86 -9.83 0.91
CA LYS A 405 14.97 -8.84 0.25
C LYS A 405 13.48 -9.19 0.45
N TYR A 406 12.63 -8.99 -0.56
CA TYR A 406 11.22 -9.31 -0.47
C TYR A 406 11.02 -10.82 -0.27
N ASN A 407 9.98 -11.19 0.47
CA ASN A 407 9.64 -12.59 0.70
C ASN A 407 8.62 -13.06 -0.35
N ALA A 408 8.99 -14.02 -1.19
CA ALA A 408 8.13 -14.50 -2.28
C ALA A 408 6.84 -15.17 -1.78
N GLU A 409 6.92 -15.91 -0.67
CA GLU A 409 5.78 -16.65 -0.10
C GLU A 409 4.75 -15.68 0.49
N THR A 410 5.21 -14.73 1.31
CA THR A 410 4.40 -13.66 1.88
C THR A 410 3.78 -12.81 0.77
N ARG A 411 4.55 -12.46 -0.27
CA ARG A 411 4.04 -11.64 -1.37
C ARG A 411 2.91 -12.34 -2.13
N ALA A 412 3.08 -13.63 -2.41
CA ALA A 412 2.07 -14.45 -3.06
C ALA A 412 0.81 -14.59 -2.20
N ASN A 413 0.97 -14.94 -0.92
CA ASN A 413 -0.14 -15.04 0.02
C ASN A 413 -0.89 -13.72 0.17
N PHE A 414 -0.18 -12.61 0.31
CA PHE A 414 -0.76 -11.28 0.42
C PHE A 414 -1.67 -10.98 -0.76
N PHE A 415 -1.16 -11.10 -1.98
CA PHE A 415 -1.90 -10.71 -3.17
C PHE A 415 -3.11 -11.61 -3.44
N VAL A 416 -2.99 -12.92 -3.18
CA VAL A 416 -4.13 -13.82 -3.33
C VAL A 416 -5.18 -13.61 -2.25
N GLN A 417 -4.80 -13.28 -1.01
CA GLN A 417 -5.76 -12.84 0.01
C GLN A 417 -6.43 -11.54 -0.41
N LEU A 418 -5.66 -10.56 -0.89
CA LEU A 418 -6.13 -9.23 -1.27
C LEU A 418 -7.20 -9.27 -2.36
N TYR A 419 -6.97 -10.05 -3.43
CA TYR A 419 -7.90 -10.17 -4.55
C TYR A 419 -8.88 -11.33 -4.43
N GLY A 420 -8.52 -12.39 -3.70
CA GLY A 420 -9.37 -13.55 -3.48
C GLY A 420 -10.50 -13.29 -2.51
N ALA A 421 -10.26 -12.51 -1.44
CA ALA A 421 -11.29 -12.24 -0.44
C ALA A 421 -12.51 -11.48 -1.02
N PRO A 422 -12.36 -10.38 -1.78
CA PRO A 422 -13.51 -9.70 -2.40
C PRO A 422 -14.33 -10.62 -3.31
N ILE A 423 -13.68 -11.51 -4.07
CA ILE A 423 -14.33 -12.49 -4.95
C ILE A 423 -15.09 -13.52 -4.09
N TYR A 424 -14.44 -14.09 -3.08
CA TYR A 424 -15.04 -15.07 -2.16
C TYR A 424 -16.28 -14.51 -1.44
N LEU A 425 -16.23 -13.23 -1.07
CA LEU A 425 -17.32 -12.54 -0.38
C LEU A 425 -18.44 -12.06 -1.32
N GLY A 426 -18.25 -12.16 -2.64
CA GLY A 426 -19.20 -11.64 -3.64
C GLY A 426 -19.24 -10.11 -3.73
N ILE A 427 -18.24 -9.43 -3.17
CA ILE A 427 -18.10 -7.97 -3.22
C ILE A 427 -17.55 -7.57 -4.60
N ASP A 428 -16.52 -8.27 -5.07
CA ASP A 428 -15.99 -8.09 -6.42
C ASP A 428 -16.69 -9.05 -7.39
N LYS A 429 -17.61 -8.50 -8.18
CA LYS A 429 -18.35 -9.23 -9.23
C LYS A 429 -17.61 -9.30 -10.56
N LEU A 430 -16.34 -8.88 -10.59
CA LEU A 430 -15.47 -8.93 -11.76
C LEU A 430 -16.09 -8.25 -13.01
N PRO A 431 -16.71 -7.05 -12.89
CA PRO A 431 -17.41 -6.42 -14.01
C PRO A 431 -16.47 -6.10 -15.18
N ASP A 432 -15.22 -5.76 -14.87
CA ASP A 432 -14.13 -5.46 -15.81
C ASP A 432 -13.39 -6.70 -16.32
N MET A 433 -13.78 -7.91 -15.88
CA MET A 433 -13.26 -9.17 -16.40
C MET A 433 -13.96 -9.54 -17.72
N ASN A 434 -13.75 -8.71 -18.73
CA ASN A 434 -14.24 -8.91 -20.09
C ASN A 434 -13.17 -8.47 -21.11
N CYS A 435 -13.28 -8.95 -22.35
CA CYS A 435 -12.27 -8.69 -23.38
C CYS A 435 -12.18 -7.20 -23.78
N VAL A 436 -13.28 -6.44 -23.67
CA VAL A 436 -13.31 -5.01 -24.02
C VAL A 436 -12.53 -4.21 -22.99
N SER A 437 -12.87 -4.31 -21.71
CA SER A 437 -12.16 -3.64 -20.62
C SER A 437 -10.68 -4.04 -20.57
N HIS A 438 -10.37 -5.32 -20.83
CA HIS A 438 -8.98 -5.79 -20.85
C HIS A 438 -8.16 -5.20 -22.02
N ARG A 439 -8.79 -5.02 -23.18
CA ARG A 439 -8.18 -4.35 -24.34
C ARG A 439 -8.00 -2.87 -24.06
N ASP A 440 -9.02 -2.19 -23.56
CA ASP A 440 -8.99 -0.76 -23.29
C ASP A 440 -7.96 -0.40 -22.20
N ALA A 441 -7.75 -1.30 -21.23
CA ALA A 441 -6.69 -1.20 -20.24
C ALA A 441 -5.28 -1.52 -20.77
N GLY A 442 -5.14 -1.99 -22.02
CA GLY A 442 -3.85 -2.29 -22.65
C GLY A 442 -3.24 -3.66 -22.29
N TYR A 443 -4.05 -4.62 -21.82
CA TYR A 443 -3.57 -5.95 -21.41
C TYR A 443 -3.95 -7.07 -22.40
N CYS A 444 -4.76 -6.78 -23.43
CA CYS A 444 -5.05 -7.73 -24.49
C CYS A 444 -3.86 -7.85 -25.46
N ILE A 445 -3.26 -9.04 -25.52
CA ILE A 445 -2.13 -9.31 -26.43
C ILE A 445 -2.55 -9.81 -27.82
N LYS A 446 -3.79 -10.31 -27.94
CA LYS A 446 -4.32 -10.92 -29.16
C LYS A 446 -5.84 -10.75 -29.20
N PRO A 447 -6.35 -9.71 -29.89
CA PRO A 447 -7.77 -9.58 -30.16
C PRO A 447 -8.30 -10.81 -30.91
N TRP A 448 -9.58 -11.15 -30.70
CA TRP A 448 -10.26 -12.25 -31.40
C TRP A 448 -9.59 -13.63 -31.24
N CYS A 449 -8.98 -13.89 -30.08
CA CYS A 449 -8.22 -15.11 -29.82
C CYS A 449 -9.06 -16.37 -29.57
N GLY A 450 -10.38 -16.34 -29.81
CA GLY A 450 -11.29 -17.46 -29.55
C GLY A 450 -11.72 -17.64 -28.09
N TYR A 451 -11.23 -16.80 -27.18
CA TYR A 451 -11.63 -16.78 -25.77
C TYR A 451 -12.51 -15.58 -25.43
N ASN A 452 -13.45 -15.77 -24.51
CA ASN A 452 -14.13 -14.67 -23.81
C ASN A 452 -13.73 -14.67 -22.33
N LEU A 453 -13.16 -13.56 -21.85
CA LEU A 453 -12.81 -13.40 -20.43
C LEU A 453 -14.02 -13.47 -19.50
N GLU A 454 -15.23 -13.15 -19.98
CA GLU A 454 -16.44 -13.22 -19.17
C GLU A 454 -16.81 -14.65 -18.76
N TRP A 455 -16.32 -15.67 -19.47
CA TRP A 455 -16.50 -17.09 -19.08
C TRP A 455 -15.85 -17.41 -17.73
N TRP A 456 -14.94 -16.56 -17.28
CA TRP A 456 -14.13 -16.75 -16.08
C TRP A 456 -14.58 -15.89 -14.88
N ARG A 457 -15.71 -15.18 -15.01
CA ARG A 457 -16.35 -14.48 -13.90
C ARG A 457 -16.89 -15.43 -12.83
#